data_AF-A0A3N5Q4Z8-F1
#
_entry.id   AF-A0A3N5Q4Z8-F1
#
_cell.length_a   1.000
_cell.length_b   1.000
_cell.length_c   1.000
_cell.angle_alpha   90.00
_cell.angle_beta   90.00
_cell.angle_gamma   90.00
#
_symmetry.space_group_name_H-M   'P 1'
#
loop_
_entity.id
_entity.type
_entity.pdbx_description
1 polymer ?
#
loop_
_entity_poly.entity_id
_entity_poly.type
_entity_poly.pdbx_seq_one_letter_code
_entity_poly.pdbx_strand_id
1 'polypeptide(L)'
;MTKTEVVEKAKRRQYSAEYKQRILREAETSRATGEIGALLRREGLYSSHLTTWRRQCERGELEGLSPQKRGPKADAQAIELGKLKRENERLRERLRKAELIIEVQKKVSQILGVALPESDQDETR
;
A
#
# COMPACT_ATOMS: atom_id res chain seq x y z
N MET A 1 40.26 33.13 25.39
CA MET A 1 39.18 32.50 24.59
C MET A 1 39.79 31.34 23.81
N THR A 2 39.76 30.12 24.38
CA THR A 2 40.26 28.90 23.70
C THR A 2 39.12 28.30 22.89
N LYS A 3 39.26 28.36 21.57
CA LYS A 3 38.30 27.82 20.59
C LYS A 3 38.35 26.29 20.65
N THR A 4 37.28 25.67 21.14
CA THR A 4 37.09 24.22 21.13
C THR A 4 36.79 23.78 19.68
N GLU A 5 37.77 23.17 19.02
CA GLU A 5 37.60 22.53 17.73
C GLU A 5 36.88 21.19 17.94
N VAL A 6 35.60 21.13 17.56
CA VAL A 6 34.84 19.88 17.57
C VAL A 6 35.05 19.20 16.22
N VAL A 7 35.81 18.09 16.23
CA VAL A 7 36.10 17.23 15.09
C VAL A 7 34.79 16.85 14.36
N GLU A 8 34.79 16.93 13.04
CA GLU A 8 33.63 16.60 12.19
C GLU A 8 33.04 15.21 12.53
N LYS A 9 31.72 15.15 12.71
CA LYS A 9 30.99 13.92 13.05
C LYS A 9 31.27 12.82 12.00
N ALA A 10 31.67 11.64 12.46
CA ALA A 10 31.90 10.48 11.60
C ALA A 10 30.68 10.17 10.70
N LYS A 11 30.89 10.20 9.37
CA LYS A 11 29.86 9.87 8.38
C LYS A 11 29.58 8.37 8.42
N ARG A 12 28.36 7.98 8.80
CA ARG A 12 27.94 6.57 8.80
C ARG A 12 27.93 6.03 7.37
N ARG A 13 28.53 4.85 7.15
CA ARG A 13 28.51 4.13 5.87
C ARG A 13 27.06 3.82 5.47
N GLN A 14 26.71 4.13 4.22
CA GLN A 14 25.43 3.77 3.63
C GLN A 14 25.65 2.67 2.58
N TYR A 15 24.76 1.67 2.56
CA TYR A 15 24.82 0.56 1.62
C TYR A 15 23.71 0.74 0.57
N SER A 16 24.10 0.89 -0.70
CA SER A 16 23.14 0.89 -1.82
C SER A 16 22.45 -0.47 -1.95
N ALA A 17 21.26 -0.52 -2.55
CA ALA A 17 20.59 -1.80 -2.79
C ALA A 17 21.43 -2.72 -3.69
N GLU A 18 22.02 -2.20 -4.75
CA GLU A 18 22.92 -2.94 -5.64
C GLU A 18 24.07 -3.59 -4.87
N TYR A 19 24.67 -2.84 -3.94
CA TYR A 19 25.73 -3.38 -3.09
C TYR A 19 25.21 -4.54 -2.23
N LYS A 20 24.07 -4.37 -1.56
CA LYS A 20 23.46 -5.42 -0.73
C LYS A 20 23.13 -6.67 -1.55
N GLN A 21 22.54 -6.51 -2.74
CA GLN A 21 22.20 -7.62 -3.63
C GLN A 21 23.44 -8.37 -4.11
N ARG A 22 24.50 -7.64 -4.49
CA ARG A 22 25.78 -8.25 -4.89
C ARG A 22 26.35 -9.12 -3.78
N ILE A 23 26.38 -8.61 -2.54
CA ILE A 23 26.88 -9.37 -1.38
C ILE A 23 26.01 -10.58 -1.06
N LEU A 24 24.68 -10.45 -1.15
CA LEU A 24 23.78 -11.59 -0.94
C LEU A 24 24.00 -12.69 -1.98
N ARG A 25 24.13 -12.34 -3.26
CA ARG A 25 24.44 -13.30 -4.33
C ARG A 25 25.78 -13.99 -4.10
N GLU A 26 26.82 -13.23 -3.75
CA GLU A 26 28.15 -13.81 -3.48
C GLU A 26 28.12 -14.76 -2.27
N ALA A 27 27.36 -14.40 -1.22
CA ALA A 27 27.15 -15.25 -0.06
C ALA A 27 26.33 -16.52 -0.37
N GLU A 28 25.42 -16.48 -1.34
CA GLU A 28 24.66 -17.65 -1.83
C GLU A 28 25.52 -18.56 -2.72
N THR A 29 26.41 -17.99 -3.53
CA THR A 29 27.33 -18.76 -4.38
C THR A 29 28.47 -19.41 -3.59
N SER A 30 28.74 -18.93 -2.36
CA SER A 30 29.75 -19.48 -1.48
C SER A 30 29.33 -20.88 -1.01
N ARG A 31 30.06 -21.91 -1.45
CA ARG A 31 29.74 -23.32 -1.17
C ARG A 31 30.72 -23.96 -0.19
N ALA A 32 31.93 -23.42 -0.06
CA ALA A 32 32.93 -23.99 0.84
C ALA A 32 32.85 -23.39 2.25
N THR A 33 33.19 -24.22 3.24
CA THR A 33 33.23 -23.84 4.64
C THR A 33 34.21 -22.67 4.85
N GLY A 34 33.70 -21.52 5.28
CA GLY A 34 34.51 -20.33 5.61
C GLY A 34 34.60 -19.26 4.52
N GLU A 35 34.13 -19.52 3.29
CA GLU A 35 34.09 -18.51 2.21
C GLU A 35 33.22 -17.30 2.58
N ILE A 36 32.05 -17.55 3.19
CA ILE A 36 31.16 -16.50 3.69
C ILE A 36 31.88 -15.65 4.75
N GLY A 37 32.67 -16.26 5.63
CA GLY A 37 33.45 -15.54 6.64
C GLY A 37 34.59 -14.71 6.04
N ALA A 38 35.22 -15.20 4.97
CA ALA A 38 36.23 -14.44 4.22
C ALA A 38 35.60 -13.23 3.49
N LEU A 39 34.46 -13.43 2.83
CA LEU A 39 33.66 -12.37 2.21
C LEU A 39 33.30 -11.27 3.20
N LEU A 40 32.75 -11.65 4.35
CA LEU A 40 32.35 -10.69 5.40
C LEU A 40 33.52 -9.85 5.91
N ARG A 41 34.70 -10.47 6.11
CA ARG A 41 35.91 -9.73 6.52
C ARG A 41 36.42 -8.79 5.44
N ARG A 42 36.42 -9.22 4.17
CA ARG A 42 36.81 -8.38 3.02
C ARG A 42 35.94 -7.15 2.88
N GLU A 43 34.65 -7.29 3.13
CA GLU A 43 33.65 -6.21 2.95
C GLU A 43 33.44 -5.38 4.23
N GLY A 44 34.05 -5.78 5.36
CA GLY A 44 33.86 -5.15 6.67
C GLY A 44 32.44 -5.32 7.22
N LEU A 45 31.81 -6.46 6.95
CA LEU A 45 30.43 -6.76 7.30
C LEU A 45 30.36 -7.79 8.43
N TYR A 46 29.39 -7.61 9.32
CA TYR A 46 29.02 -8.63 10.30
C TYR A 46 27.91 -9.55 9.76
N SER A 47 27.80 -10.77 10.29
CA SER A 47 26.78 -11.75 9.91
C SER A 47 25.34 -11.20 10.03
N SER A 48 25.09 -10.31 10.99
CA SER A 48 23.81 -9.62 11.16
C SER A 48 23.35 -8.83 9.93
N HIS A 49 24.28 -8.32 9.12
CA HIS A 49 23.96 -7.61 7.89
C HIS A 49 23.33 -8.56 6.87
N LEU A 50 23.87 -9.77 6.72
CA LEU A 50 23.30 -10.77 5.80
C LEU A 50 21.87 -11.15 6.22
N THR A 51 21.66 -11.44 7.50
CA THR A 51 20.33 -11.78 8.01
C THR A 51 19.33 -10.64 7.79
N THR A 52 19.76 -9.40 8.05
CA THR A 52 18.93 -8.21 7.87
C THR A 52 18.62 -7.97 6.38
N TRP A 53 19.60 -8.12 5.49
CA TRP A 53 19.43 -7.90 4.06
C TRP A 53 18.61 -9.01 3.40
N ARG A 54 18.72 -10.27 3.83
CA ARG A 54 17.82 -11.34 3.38
C ARG A 54 16.36 -11.02 3.70
N ARG A 55 16.07 -10.59 4.93
CA ARG A 55 14.73 -10.14 5.32
C ARG A 55 14.25 -8.93 4.52
N GLN A 56 15.15 -7.98 4.21
CA GLN A 56 14.83 -6.85 3.32
C GLN A 56 14.50 -7.32 1.89
N CYS A 57 15.20 -8.34 1.40
CA CYS A 57 14.94 -8.96 0.10
C CYS A 57 13.57 -9.65 0.06
N GLU A 58 13.26 -10.49 1.06
CA GLU A 58 11.95 -11.17 1.20
C GLU A 58 10.77 -10.20 1.25
N ARG A 59 10.98 -9.00 1.80
CA ARG A 59 9.98 -7.94 1.88
C ARG A 59 9.91 -7.06 0.62
N GLY A 60 10.70 -7.34 -0.41
CA GLY A 60 10.78 -6.57 -1.66
C GLY A 60 11.45 -5.19 -1.50
N GLU A 61 12.12 -4.92 -0.38
CA GLU A 61 12.69 -3.61 -0.05
C GLU A 61 14.01 -3.33 -0.76
N LEU A 62 14.72 -4.38 -1.21
CA LEU A 62 15.97 -4.24 -1.96
C LEU A 62 15.77 -3.97 -3.45
N GLU A 63 14.60 -4.31 -4.01
CA GLU A 63 14.25 -4.01 -5.41
C GLU A 63 13.50 -2.68 -5.51
N GLY A 64 12.74 -2.31 -4.46
CA GLY A 64 11.97 -1.07 -4.39
C GLY A 64 12.77 0.14 -3.90
N LEU A 65 13.79 0.58 -4.64
CA LEU A 65 14.42 1.90 -4.43
C LEU A 65 13.93 2.94 -5.45
N SER A 66 12.63 3.14 -5.54
CA SER A 66 12.16 4.53 -5.61
C SER A 66 12.13 5.05 -4.17
N PRO A 67 12.45 6.33 -3.91
CA PRO A 67 12.30 6.89 -2.57
C PRO A 67 10.82 6.78 -2.18
N GLN A 68 10.50 5.72 -1.43
CA GLN A 68 9.15 5.52 -0.93
C GLN A 68 8.90 6.69 0.01
N LYS A 69 8.00 7.59 -0.39
CA LYS A 69 7.66 8.80 0.37
C LYS A 69 7.44 8.38 1.82
N ARG A 70 8.30 8.87 2.72
CA ARG A 70 8.08 8.72 4.16
C ARG A 70 6.72 9.33 4.46
N GLY A 71 5.80 8.48 4.89
CA GLY A 71 4.43 8.82 5.23
C GLY A 71 3.69 7.55 5.64
N PRO A 72 2.57 7.66 6.37
CA PRO A 72 1.72 6.52 6.70
C PRO A 72 1.40 5.76 5.41
N LYS A 73 1.54 4.42 5.41
CA LYS A 73 1.02 3.58 4.33
C LYS A 73 -0.45 3.97 4.14
N ALA A 74 -0.85 4.30 2.91
CA ALA A 74 -2.25 4.57 2.61
C ALA A 74 -3.06 3.36 3.07
N ASP A 75 -3.91 3.58 4.07
CA ASP A 75 -4.71 2.53 4.67
C ASP A 75 -5.64 1.97 3.58
N ALA A 76 -5.48 0.70 3.24
CA ALA A 76 -6.29 0.03 2.25
C ALA A 76 -7.78 0.17 2.59
N GLN A 77 -8.10 0.18 3.89
CA GLN A 77 -9.47 0.39 4.40
C GLN A 77 -9.96 1.80 4.08
N ALA A 78 -9.12 2.83 4.18
CA ALA A 78 -9.51 4.21 3.85
C ALA A 78 -9.81 4.39 2.36
N ILE A 79 -9.09 3.70 1.48
CA ILE A 79 -9.35 3.72 0.03
C ILE A 79 -10.68 3.04 -0.28
N GLU A 80 -10.93 1.87 0.32
CA GLU A 80 -12.17 1.12 0.16
C GLU A 80 -13.38 1.90 0.69
N LEU A 81 -13.27 2.49 1.88
CA LEU A 81 -14.28 3.39 2.45
C LEU A 81 -14.60 4.57 1.53
N GLY A 82 -13.60 5.14 0.87
CA GLY A 82 -13.79 6.21 -0.10
C GLY A 82 -14.58 5.76 -1.34
N LYS A 83 -14.30 4.56 -1.85
CA LYS A 83 -15.05 3.96 -2.97
C LYS A 83 -16.49 3.67 -2.57
N LEU A 84 -16.69 2.99 -1.44
CA LEU A 84 -18.00 2.64 -0.90
C LEU A 84 -18.87 3.87 -0.65
N LYS A 85 -18.30 4.97 -0.11
CA LYS A 85 -19.04 6.22 0.10
C LYS A 85 -19.57 6.82 -1.21
N ARG A 86 -18.74 6.87 -2.26
CA ARG A 86 -19.13 7.39 -3.57
C ARG A 86 -20.21 6.53 -4.23
N GLU A 87 -20.07 5.21 -4.10
CA GLU A 87 -21.07 4.28 -4.64
C GLU A 87 -22.40 4.41 -3.90
N ASN A 88 -22.36 4.52 -2.57
CA ASN A 88 -23.55 4.73 -1.76
C ASN A 88 -24.26 6.04 -2.11
N GLU A 89 -23.52 7.13 -2.31
CA GLU A 89 -24.07 8.41 -2.76
C GLU A 89 -24.75 8.29 -4.14
N ARG A 90 -24.07 7.67 -5.12
CA ARG A 90 -24.63 7.42 -6.45
C ARG A 90 -25.91 6.58 -6.40
N LEU A 91 -25.92 5.52 -5.58
CA LEU A 91 -27.09 4.67 -5.42
C LEU A 91 -28.26 5.42 -4.77
N ARG A 92 -27.99 6.24 -3.75
CA ARG A 92 -29.01 7.10 -3.11
C ARG A 92 -29.60 8.11 -4.09
N GLU A 93 -28.80 8.72 -4.95
CA GLU A 93 -29.33 9.61 -5.99
C GLU A 93 -30.22 8.90 -7.00
N ARG A 94 -29.83 7.68 -7.41
CA ARG A 94 -30.64 6.87 -8.32
C ARG A 94 -31.97 6.45 -7.68
N LEU A 95 -31.94 6.07 -6.40
CA LEU A 95 -33.13 5.77 -5.60
C LEU A 95 -34.07 6.98 -5.57
N ARG A 96 -33.55 8.16 -5.20
CA ARG A 96 -34.34 9.40 -5.14
C ARG A 96 -35.01 9.73 -6.47
N LYS A 97 -34.32 9.56 -7.58
CA LYS A 97 -34.89 9.77 -8.93
C LYS A 97 -36.01 8.77 -9.23
N ALA A 98 -35.81 7.49 -8.89
CA ALA A 98 -36.82 6.47 -9.08
C ALA A 98 -38.07 6.72 -8.21
N GLU A 99 -37.89 7.09 -6.95
CA GLU A 99 -38.97 7.48 -6.04
C GLU A 99 -39.79 8.65 -6.59
N LEU A 100 -39.11 9.68 -7.11
CA LEU A 100 -39.77 10.82 -7.73
C LEU A 100 -40.59 10.43 -8.98
N ILE A 101 -40.04 9.55 -9.81
CA ILE A 101 -40.76 9.04 -11.00
C ILE A 101 -42.03 8.29 -10.55
N ILE A 102 -41.92 7.41 -9.55
CA ILE A 102 -43.07 6.67 -9.01
C ILE A 102 -44.12 7.63 -8.44
N GLU A 103 -43.70 8.67 -7.71
CA GLU A 103 -44.60 9.66 -7.16
C GLU A 103 -45.36 10.43 -8.26
N VAL A 104 -44.66 10.86 -9.31
CA VAL A 104 -45.28 11.55 -10.45
C VAL A 104 -46.24 10.61 -11.18
N GLN A 105 -45.85 9.36 -11.43
CA GLN A 105 -46.72 8.36 -12.06
C GLN A 105 -48.02 8.16 -11.26
N LYS A 106 -47.92 8.03 -9.93
CA LYS A 106 -49.09 7.92 -9.04
C LYS A 106 -50.00 9.16 -9.13
N LYS A 107 -49.44 10.37 -9.07
CA LYS A 107 -50.23 11.62 -9.17
C LYS A 107 -50.93 11.76 -10.52
N VAL A 108 -50.25 11.45 -11.62
CA VAL A 108 -50.82 11.52 -12.97
C VAL A 108 -51.96 10.50 -13.12
N SER A 109 -51.76 9.27 -12.67
CA SER A 109 -52.79 8.22 -12.64
C SER A 109 -54.02 8.65 -11.85
N GLN A 110 -53.84 9.26 -10.66
CA GLN A 110 -54.94 9.79 -9.85
C GLN A 110 -55.72 10.89 -10.57
N ILE A 111 -55.05 11.81 -11.26
CA ILE A 111 -55.71 12.90 -11.99
C ILE A 111 -56.48 12.38 -13.21
N LEU A 112 -55.91 11.40 -13.93
CA LEU A 112 -56.47 10.88 -15.18
C LEU A 112 -57.41 9.68 -14.99
N GLY A 113 -57.54 9.16 -13.76
CA GLY A 113 -58.38 7.99 -13.46
C GLY A 113 -57.88 6.69 -14.09
N VAL A 114 -56.60 6.62 -14.48
CA VAL A 114 -56.01 5.45 -15.13
C VAL A 114 -55.45 4.51 -14.06
N ALA A 115 -55.91 3.26 -14.01
CA ALA A 115 -55.37 2.27 -13.08
C ALA A 115 -53.90 1.96 -13.41
N LEU A 116 -53.01 2.11 -12.44
CA LEU A 116 -51.61 1.67 -12.55
C LEU A 116 -51.55 0.15 -12.36
N PRO A 117 -50.71 -0.58 -13.12
CA PRO A 117 -50.43 -1.97 -12.81
C PRO A 117 -49.86 -2.06 -11.40
N GLU A 118 -50.36 -2.99 -10.59
CA GLU A 118 -49.77 -3.27 -9.27
C GLU A 118 -48.32 -3.71 -9.50
N SER A 119 -47.38 -2.97 -8.91
CA SER A 119 -46.00 -3.41 -8.90
C SER A 119 -45.91 -4.57 -7.90
N ASP A 120 -45.61 -5.77 -8.40
CA ASP A 120 -45.22 -6.91 -7.56
C ASP A 120 -44.03 -6.48 -6.70
N GLN A 121 -44.33 -6.07 -5.46
CA GLN A 121 -43.33 -5.94 -4.41
C GLN A 121 -43.10 -7.34 -3.85
N ASP A 122 -42.59 -8.23 -4.69
CA ASP A 122 -42.19 -9.56 -4.25
C ASP A 122 -40.80 -9.50 -3.60
N GLU A 123 -40.77 -10.06 -2.40
CA GLU A 123 -39.68 -10.85 -1.85
C GLU A 123 -38.25 -10.44 -2.18
N THR A 124 -37.59 -9.80 -1.22
CA THR A 124 -36.24 -10.25 -0.85
C THR A 124 -36.03 -9.99 0.64
N ARG A 125 -36.18 -11.06 1.44
CA ARG A 125 -35.79 -11.11 2.85
C ARG A 125 -34.41 -11.75 2.96
#